data_AF-A0A7X0Z8X0-F1
#
_entry.id   AF-A0A7X0Z8X0-F1
#
_cell.length_a   1.000
_cell.length_b   1.000
_cell.length_c   1.000
_cell.angle_alpha   90.00
_cell.angle_beta   90.00
_cell.angle_gamma   90.00
#
_symmetry.space_group_name_H-M   'P 1'
#
loop_
_entity.id
_entity.type
_entity.pdbx_description
1 polymer ?
#
loop_
_entity_poly.entity_id
_entity_poly.type
_entity_poly.pdbx_seq_one_letter_code
_entity_poly.pdbx_strand_id
1 'polypeptide(L)'
;MIRFEKVTKQYQNGEHAVNNVDLNIKDGEFFVFIGPSGCGKTTTLKMINRLIPLTTGTIYIDEKRISDYNIHELRWNIGYVLQQIALFPHMTIEENIAIVPELKKWDKDKIHQRITELLDSVGLDAESYRNRKPAELSGGEQQRVGVVRALAADPEIILMDEPFSALDPISRQKLQQDMIVLQRKIKKTIVFVTHDMQEALMLGDRICIMKDGEVVQCDTPNEILQNPANEFVQNFLESGNVNKHVLSSKFTVRDMVEQGYFDAQKVEGEADFAETIAVEVLLQQLANQTVVSVERDGKAVGLITQQHVIQFLANQLAREGEHV
;
A
#
# COMPACT_ATOMS: atom_id res chain seq x y z
N MET A 1 14.14 -0.14 -15.13
CA MET A 1 14.35 -1.20 -14.12
C MET A 1 15.28 -0.71 -13.00
N ILE A 2 14.98 -0.96 -11.71
CA ILE A 2 15.90 -0.64 -10.58
C ILE A 2 16.48 -1.94 -10.00
N ARG A 3 17.80 -2.00 -9.82
CA ARG A 3 18.49 -3.21 -9.38
C ARG A 3 19.56 -2.93 -8.33
N PHE A 4 19.55 -3.73 -7.27
CA PHE A 4 20.50 -3.69 -6.16
C PHE A 4 21.41 -4.92 -6.27
N GLU A 5 22.72 -4.69 -6.27
CA GLU A 5 23.75 -5.73 -6.17
C GLU A 5 24.55 -5.55 -4.87
N LYS A 6 24.35 -6.45 -3.91
CA LYS A 6 25.08 -6.51 -2.62
C LYS A 6 25.17 -5.16 -1.91
N VAL A 7 24.06 -4.43 -1.89
CA VAL A 7 24.02 -3.05 -1.42
C VAL A 7 24.07 -3.02 0.11
N THR A 8 25.02 -2.25 0.64
CA THR A 8 25.16 -2.05 2.09
C THR A 8 25.26 -0.56 2.40
N LYS A 9 24.58 -0.14 3.47
CA LYS A 9 24.77 1.14 4.13
C LYS A 9 25.12 0.94 5.59
N GLN A 10 26.34 1.30 5.95
CA GLN A 10 26.81 1.39 7.32
C GLN A 10 26.95 2.87 7.73
N TYR A 11 26.45 3.22 8.90
CA TYR A 11 26.65 4.53 9.52
C TYR A 11 27.91 4.55 10.40
N GLN A 12 28.35 5.75 10.80
CA GLN A 12 29.61 5.91 11.56
C GLN A 12 29.62 5.23 12.92
N ASN A 13 28.45 4.99 13.51
CA ASN A 13 28.26 4.22 14.74
C ASN A 13 28.46 2.69 14.55
N GLY A 14 28.76 2.24 13.32
CA GLY A 14 28.94 0.83 12.97
C GLY A 14 27.64 0.11 12.60
N GLU A 15 26.48 0.75 12.75
CA GLU A 15 25.17 0.17 12.47
C GLU A 15 24.94 0.01 10.96
N HIS A 16 24.53 -1.19 10.55
CA HIS A 16 24.14 -1.49 9.19
C HIS A 16 22.65 -1.19 9.00
N ALA A 17 22.34 -0.01 8.47
CA ALA A 17 20.98 0.36 8.14
C ALA A 17 20.45 -0.38 6.90
N VAL A 18 21.34 -0.80 6.01
CA VAL A 18 21.04 -1.72 4.90
C VAL A 18 22.20 -2.69 4.81
N ASN A 19 21.96 -3.99 4.75
CA ASN A 19 22.99 -5.03 4.81
C ASN A 19 22.86 -6.02 3.65
N ASN A 20 23.82 -5.96 2.72
CA ASN A 20 23.96 -6.90 1.60
C ASN A 20 22.65 -7.19 0.84
N VAL A 21 21.91 -6.14 0.47
CA VAL A 21 20.63 -6.26 -0.23
C VAL A 21 20.85 -6.53 -1.71
N ASP A 22 20.31 -7.65 -2.18
CA ASP A 22 20.14 -8.00 -3.60
C ASP A 22 18.66 -8.00 -3.94
N LEU A 23 18.25 -7.14 -4.87
CA LEU A 23 16.83 -6.91 -5.17
C LEU A 23 16.64 -6.34 -6.58
N ASN A 24 15.54 -6.74 -7.23
CA ASN A 24 15.10 -6.20 -8.50
C ASN A 24 13.68 -5.63 -8.41
N ILE A 25 13.51 -4.40 -8.89
CA ILE A 25 12.25 -3.69 -9.06
C ILE A 25 12.02 -3.51 -10.56
N LYS A 26 10.89 -4.03 -11.04
CA LYS A 26 10.50 -4.05 -12.45
C LYS A 26 9.93 -2.71 -12.87
N ASP A 27 9.91 -2.47 -14.19
CA ASP A 27 9.30 -1.26 -14.72
C ASP A 27 7.77 -1.29 -14.62
N GLY A 28 7.19 -0.15 -14.25
CA GLY A 28 5.75 0.00 -14.03
C GLY A 28 5.23 -0.68 -12.77
N GLU A 29 6.10 -1.28 -11.95
CA GLU A 29 5.74 -1.98 -10.71
C GLU A 29 5.44 -0.98 -9.59
N PHE A 30 4.37 -1.22 -8.84
CA PHE A 30 4.15 -0.63 -7.53
C PHE A 30 4.86 -1.50 -6.48
N PHE A 31 6.10 -1.13 -6.15
CA PHE A 31 6.96 -1.89 -5.25
C PHE A 31 6.97 -1.28 -3.86
N VAL A 32 6.63 -2.08 -2.84
CA VAL A 32 6.48 -1.61 -1.46
C VAL A 32 7.60 -2.14 -0.57
N PHE A 33 8.31 -1.27 0.15
CA PHE A 33 9.14 -1.63 1.29
C PHE A 33 8.34 -1.48 2.58
N ILE A 34 8.31 -2.53 3.39
CA ILE A 34 7.65 -2.54 4.69
C ILE A 34 8.51 -3.20 5.77
N GLY A 35 8.27 -2.88 7.03
CA GLY A 35 8.97 -3.44 8.17
C GLY A 35 8.99 -2.48 9.36
N PRO A 36 9.58 -2.89 10.50
CA PRO A 36 9.64 -2.07 11.71
C PRO A 36 10.36 -0.72 11.49
N SER A 37 10.12 0.23 12.38
CA SER A 37 10.89 1.48 12.42
C SER A 37 12.38 1.17 12.56
N GLY A 38 13.21 1.85 11.77
CA GLY A 38 14.67 1.65 11.79
C GLY A 38 15.20 0.50 10.92
N CYS A 39 14.36 -0.34 10.30
CA CYS A 39 14.85 -1.49 9.53
C CYS A 39 15.51 -1.18 8.17
N GLY A 40 15.67 0.10 7.82
CA GLY A 40 16.40 0.52 6.61
C GLY A 40 15.58 1.07 5.45
N LYS A 41 14.24 0.99 5.47
CA LYS A 41 13.36 1.36 4.34
C LYS A 41 13.65 2.75 3.75
N THR A 42 13.56 3.79 4.58
CA THR A 42 13.85 5.17 4.18
C THR A 42 15.31 5.35 3.74
N THR A 43 16.25 4.62 4.35
CA THR A 43 17.66 4.64 3.94
C THR A 43 17.82 4.04 2.53
N THR A 44 17.18 2.92 2.25
CA THR A 44 17.13 2.28 0.92
C THR A 44 16.59 3.25 -0.13
N LEU A 45 15.46 3.90 0.15
CA LEU A 45 14.82 4.85 -0.75
C LEU A 45 15.71 6.09 -1.02
N LYS A 46 16.35 6.63 0.02
CA LYS A 46 17.31 7.75 -0.09
C LYS A 46 18.57 7.38 -0.88
N MET A 47 19.00 6.12 -0.86
CA MET A 47 20.13 5.65 -1.66
C MET A 47 19.82 5.62 -3.15
N ILE A 48 18.60 5.22 -3.56
CA ILE A 48 18.19 5.22 -4.97
C ILE A 48 18.37 6.61 -5.59
N ASN A 49 17.91 7.65 -4.89
CA ASN A 49 18.02 9.05 -5.34
C ASN A 49 19.37 9.73 -5.00
N ARG A 50 20.34 8.97 -4.47
CA ARG A 50 21.64 9.47 -4.01
C ARG A 50 21.53 10.67 -3.06
N LEU A 51 20.52 10.68 -2.19
CA LEU A 51 20.46 11.62 -1.06
C LEU A 51 21.43 11.18 0.04
N ILE A 52 21.64 9.88 0.17
CA ILE A 52 22.64 9.26 1.05
C ILE A 52 23.52 8.34 0.20
N PRO A 53 24.86 8.35 0.37
CA PRO A 53 25.74 7.44 -0.34
C PRO A 53 25.69 6.03 0.25
N LEU A 54 25.83 5.02 -0.62
CA LEU A 54 26.06 3.63 -0.24
C LEU A 54 27.45 3.46 0.40
N THR A 55 27.62 2.44 1.24
CA THR A 55 28.94 2.05 1.76
C THR A 55 29.62 1.06 0.81
N THR A 56 28.90 0.02 0.36
CA THR A 56 29.36 -0.96 -0.64
C THR A 56 28.22 -1.39 -1.55
N GLY A 57 28.55 -2.15 -2.61
CA GLY A 57 27.58 -2.65 -3.58
C GLY A 57 27.29 -1.64 -4.68
N THR A 58 26.25 -1.88 -5.47
CA THR A 58 25.87 -1.00 -6.58
C THR A 58 24.36 -1.01 -6.80
N ILE A 59 23.79 0.17 -7.04
CA ILE A 59 22.41 0.32 -7.51
C ILE A 59 22.46 0.74 -8.99
N TYR A 60 21.61 0.12 -9.80
CA TYR A 60 21.41 0.43 -11.20
C TYR A 60 19.99 0.95 -11.43
N ILE A 61 19.87 1.90 -12.34
CA ILE A 61 18.61 2.34 -12.95
C ILE A 61 18.82 2.20 -14.46
N ASP A 62 17.92 1.48 -15.12
CA ASP A 62 17.98 1.23 -16.57
C ASP A 62 19.36 0.72 -17.02
N GLU A 63 19.86 -0.28 -16.29
CA GLU A 63 21.17 -0.94 -16.48
C GLU A 63 22.40 -0.04 -16.25
N LYS A 64 22.22 1.24 -16.00
CA LYS A 64 23.30 2.18 -15.69
C LYS A 64 23.44 2.38 -14.19
N ARG A 65 24.67 2.39 -13.67
CA ARG A 65 24.92 2.62 -12.24
C ARG A 65 24.47 4.02 -11.87
N ILE A 66 23.79 4.16 -10.72
CA ILE A 66 23.35 5.48 -10.25
C ILE A 66 24.53 6.45 -10.02
N SER A 67 25.73 5.91 -9.73
CA SER A 67 26.98 6.68 -9.61
C SER A 67 27.38 7.41 -10.89
N ASP A 68 27.01 6.86 -12.05
CA ASP A 68 27.46 7.30 -13.37
C ASP A 68 26.52 8.34 -13.99
N TYR A 69 25.42 8.66 -13.31
CA TYR A 69 24.54 9.78 -13.67
C TYR A 69 25.08 11.09 -13.12
N ASN A 70 24.81 12.17 -13.86
CA ASN A 70 24.83 13.51 -13.27
C ASN A 70 23.79 13.54 -12.13
N ILE A 71 24.19 14.04 -10.97
CA ILE A 71 23.36 14.01 -9.77
C ILE A 71 22.08 14.83 -9.90
N HIS A 72 22.11 15.93 -10.66
CA HIS A 72 20.93 16.76 -10.91
C HIS A 72 19.99 16.07 -11.88
N GLU A 73 20.50 15.54 -12.99
CA GLU A 73 19.69 14.80 -13.97
C GLU A 73 19.02 13.57 -13.34
N LEU A 74 19.73 12.83 -12.50
CA LEU A 74 19.15 11.71 -11.76
C LEU A 74 17.94 12.17 -10.94
N ARG A 75 18.10 13.24 -10.16
CA ARG A 75 17.06 13.77 -9.27
C ARG A 75 15.90 14.43 -10.01
N TRP A 76 16.13 15.00 -11.19
CA TRP A 76 15.06 15.58 -12.01
C TRP A 76 14.26 14.54 -12.78
N ASN A 77 14.78 13.32 -12.91
CA ASN A 77 14.11 12.19 -13.54
C ASN A 77 13.46 11.23 -12.52
N ILE A 78 13.58 11.54 -11.23
CA ILE A 78 12.94 10.80 -10.13
C ILE A 78 12.01 11.75 -9.37
N GLY A 79 10.73 11.42 -9.31
CA GLY A 79 9.79 12.09 -8.42
C GLY A 79 10.04 11.63 -6.98
N TYR A 80 10.11 12.55 -6.01
CA TYR A 80 10.30 12.19 -4.60
C TYR A 80 9.22 12.83 -3.72
N VAL A 81 8.41 11.99 -3.08
CA VAL A 81 7.45 12.38 -2.05
C VAL A 81 8.06 12.09 -0.68
N LEU A 82 8.26 13.14 0.10
CA LEU A 82 8.88 13.10 1.43
C LEU A 82 7.83 12.78 2.51
N GLN A 83 8.28 12.17 3.61
CA GLN A 83 7.44 11.85 4.77
C GLN A 83 6.80 13.10 5.39
N GLN A 84 7.59 14.16 5.52
CA GLN A 84 7.07 15.47 5.89
C GLN A 84 6.76 16.26 4.63
N ILE A 85 5.62 16.95 4.65
CA ILE A 85 5.23 17.90 3.61
C ILE A 85 6.35 18.94 3.48
N ALA A 86 7.10 18.86 2.39
CA ALA A 86 8.25 19.73 2.15
C ALA A 86 7.94 20.74 1.04
N LEU A 87 6.85 21.50 1.16
CA LEU A 87 6.54 22.60 0.25
C LEU A 87 7.33 23.86 0.65
N PHE A 88 7.72 24.66 -0.34
CA PHE A 88 8.38 25.94 -0.11
C PHE A 88 7.32 26.95 0.38
N PRO A 89 7.40 27.43 1.63
CA PRO A 89 6.32 28.18 2.27
C PRO A 89 6.13 29.59 1.70
N HIS A 90 7.17 30.12 1.06
CA HIS A 90 7.17 31.46 0.46
C HIS A 90 6.68 31.46 -1.00
N MET A 91 6.58 30.27 -1.62
CA MET A 91 6.10 30.07 -2.97
C MET A 91 4.62 29.72 -2.97
N THR A 92 3.93 30.08 -4.05
CA THR A 92 2.58 29.61 -4.37
C THR A 92 2.57 28.11 -4.69
N ILE A 93 1.39 27.51 -4.76
CA ILE A 93 1.23 26.10 -5.16
C ILE A 93 1.74 25.88 -6.58
N GLU A 94 1.42 26.77 -7.52
CA GLU A 94 1.93 26.70 -8.89
C GLU A 94 3.45 26.76 -8.94
N GLU A 95 4.05 27.72 -8.26
CA GLU A 95 5.51 27.84 -8.16
C GLU A 95 6.14 26.59 -7.54
N ASN A 96 5.54 26.03 -6.49
CA ASN A 96 6.01 24.79 -5.88
C ASN A 96 6.05 23.62 -6.88
N ILE A 97 5.01 23.47 -7.69
CA ILE A 97 4.87 22.36 -8.65
C ILE A 97 5.80 22.59 -9.87
N ALA A 98 6.01 23.85 -10.28
CA ALA A 98 6.77 24.23 -11.47
C ALA A 98 8.29 24.00 -11.37
N ILE A 99 8.86 23.89 -10.17
CA ILE A 99 10.33 23.89 -9.94
C ILE A 99 11.09 22.93 -10.85
N VAL A 100 10.73 21.64 -10.87
CA VAL A 100 11.47 20.65 -11.66
C VAL A 100 11.24 20.82 -13.16
N PRO A 101 10.00 21.03 -13.65
CA PRO A 101 9.77 21.42 -15.04
C PRO A 101 10.59 22.63 -15.51
N GLU A 102 10.71 23.68 -14.70
CA GLU A 102 11.52 24.87 -14.99
C GLU A 102 13.01 24.54 -15.07
N LEU A 103 13.53 23.72 -14.14
CA LEU A 103 14.92 23.25 -14.18
C LEU A 103 15.21 22.40 -15.43
N LYS A 104 14.21 21.66 -15.91
CA LYS A 104 14.24 20.93 -17.20
C LYS A 104 13.97 21.84 -18.41
N LYS A 105 13.82 23.15 -18.20
CA LYS A 105 13.62 24.18 -19.23
C LYS A 105 12.39 23.94 -20.11
N TRP A 106 11.30 23.45 -19.51
CA TRP A 106 10.03 23.32 -20.24
C TRP A 106 9.43 24.69 -20.58
N ASP A 107 8.67 24.76 -21.67
CA ASP A 107 7.93 25.96 -22.03
C ASP A 107 6.86 26.30 -20.99
N LYS A 108 6.66 27.60 -20.73
CA LYS A 108 5.73 28.08 -19.69
C LYS A 108 4.31 27.57 -19.89
N ASP A 109 3.82 27.55 -21.13
CA ASP A 109 2.47 27.06 -21.44
C ASP A 109 2.33 25.56 -21.16
N LYS A 110 3.38 24.78 -21.44
CA LYS A 110 3.43 23.35 -21.10
C LYS A 110 3.42 23.13 -19.60
N ILE A 111 4.17 23.94 -18.84
CA ILE A 111 4.19 23.89 -17.37
C ILE A 111 2.80 24.20 -16.82
N HIS A 112 2.18 25.29 -17.28
CA HIS A 112 0.84 25.69 -16.83
C HIS A 112 -0.20 24.60 -17.09
N GLN A 113 -0.25 24.04 -18.31
CA GLN A 113 -1.17 22.96 -18.66
C GLN A 113 -0.94 21.72 -17.79
N ARG A 114 0.32 21.34 -17.57
CA ARG A 114 0.67 20.19 -16.74
C ARG A 114 0.26 20.38 -15.28
N ILE A 115 0.42 21.59 -14.73
CA ILE A 115 0.02 21.90 -13.36
C ILE A 115 -1.51 21.83 -13.23
N THR A 116 -2.27 22.37 -14.18
CA THR A 116 -3.73 22.26 -14.22
C THR A 116 -4.16 20.80 -14.22
N GLU A 117 -3.64 19.99 -15.15
CA GLU A 117 -3.95 18.56 -15.24
C GLU A 117 -3.71 17.83 -13.91
N LEU A 118 -2.57 18.07 -13.27
CA LEU A 118 -2.20 17.36 -12.05
C LEU A 118 -3.02 17.80 -10.84
N LEU A 119 -3.31 19.10 -10.69
CA LEU A 119 -4.16 19.60 -9.61
C LEU A 119 -5.57 19.00 -9.71
N ASP A 120 -6.15 19.00 -10.91
CA ASP A 120 -7.48 18.42 -11.13
C ASP A 120 -7.48 16.91 -10.88
N SER A 121 -6.39 16.21 -11.23
CA SER A 121 -6.25 14.76 -11.03
C SER A 121 -6.30 14.33 -9.56
N VAL A 122 -5.96 15.23 -8.63
CA VAL A 122 -6.03 15.01 -7.18
C VAL A 122 -7.21 15.74 -6.53
N GLY A 123 -8.16 16.22 -7.32
CA GLY A 123 -9.38 16.89 -6.84
C GLY A 123 -9.12 18.26 -6.22
N LEU A 124 -8.04 18.94 -6.60
CA LEU A 124 -7.77 20.34 -6.26
C LEU A 124 -8.04 21.20 -7.49
N ASP A 125 -9.10 21.99 -7.46
CA ASP A 125 -9.45 22.88 -8.58
C ASP A 125 -8.29 23.84 -8.93
N ALA A 126 -7.74 23.72 -10.13
CA ALA A 126 -6.52 24.45 -10.48
C ALA A 126 -6.67 25.97 -10.36
N GLU A 127 -7.81 26.54 -10.73
CA GLU A 127 -8.08 27.98 -10.65
C GLU A 127 -8.06 28.48 -9.20
N SER A 128 -8.69 27.72 -8.29
CA SER A 128 -8.79 28.08 -6.88
C SER A 128 -7.50 27.90 -6.09
N TYR A 129 -6.63 26.95 -6.48
CA TYR A 129 -5.47 26.53 -5.67
C TYR A 129 -4.13 27.10 -6.14
N ARG A 130 -3.94 27.35 -7.44
CA ARG A 130 -2.64 27.72 -8.02
C ARG A 130 -1.92 28.87 -7.30
N ASN A 131 -2.67 29.90 -6.91
CA ASN A 131 -2.15 31.13 -6.33
C ASN A 131 -2.07 31.10 -4.80
N ARG A 132 -2.57 30.04 -4.16
CA ARG A 132 -2.48 29.88 -2.70
C ARG A 132 -1.04 29.57 -2.30
N LYS A 133 -0.71 29.82 -1.05
CA LYS A 133 0.52 29.41 -0.39
C LYS A 133 0.27 28.21 0.51
N PRO A 134 1.29 27.38 0.82
CA PRO A 134 1.11 26.18 1.65
C PRO A 134 0.37 26.40 2.97
N ALA A 135 0.56 27.56 3.63
CA ALA A 135 -0.11 27.89 4.89
C ALA A 135 -1.64 28.07 4.76
N GLU A 136 -2.17 28.23 3.55
CA GLU A 136 -3.60 28.38 3.27
C GLU A 136 -4.28 27.03 2.97
N LEU A 137 -3.52 25.92 3.02
CA LEU A 137 -3.98 24.57 2.73
C LEU A 137 -4.02 23.74 4.02
N SER A 138 -5.00 22.85 4.13
CA SER A 138 -5.00 21.78 5.13
C SER A 138 -3.84 20.81 4.91
N GLY A 139 -3.47 20.04 5.93
CA GLY A 139 -2.38 19.05 5.82
C GLY A 139 -2.61 18.02 4.70
N GLY A 140 -3.84 17.55 4.51
CA GLY A 140 -4.19 16.65 3.41
C GLY A 140 -4.05 17.28 2.02
N GLU A 141 -4.43 18.55 1.87
CA GLU A 141 -4.24 19.29 0.61
C GLU A 141 -2.75 19.54 0.33
N GLN A 142 -1.98 19.91 1.34
CA GLN A 142 -0.54 20.08 1.21
C GLN A 142 0.16 18.78 0.79
N GLN A 143 -0.27 17.63 1.34
CA GLN A 143 0.27 16.32 0.94
C GLN A 143 -0.07 15.99 -0.53
N ARG A 144 -1.31 16.25 -0.96
CA ARG A 144 -1.71 16.11 -2.38
C ARG A 144 -0.83 16.96 -3.30
N VAL A 145 -0.56 18.22 -2.94
CA VAL A 145 0.36 19.08 -3.69
C VAL A 145 1.78 18.49 -3.69
N GLY A 146 2.24 17.94 -2.57
CA GLY A 146 3.54 17.26 -2.48
C GLY A 146 3.67 16.09 -3.47
N VAL A 147 2.62 15.28 -3.61
CA VAL A 147 2.54 14.19 -4.60
C VAL A 147 2.55 14.74 -6.03
N VAL A 148 1.68 15.72 -6.32
CA VAL A 148 1.60 16.36 -7.65
C VAL A 148 2.93 16.98 -8.06
N ARG A 149 3.63 17.65 -7.15
CA ARG A 149 4.96 18.21 -7.41
C ARG A 149 5.97 17.14 -7.83
N ALA A 150 5.94 15.96 -7.20
CA ALA A 150 6.81 14.86 -7.59
C ALA A 150 6.51 14.34 -9.00
N LEU A 151 5.30 14.53 -9.51
CA LEU A 151 4.83 14.09 -10.83
C LEU A 151 4.95 15.16 -11.93
N ALA A 152 5.23 16.41 -11.53
CA ALA A 152 5.21 17.58 -12.41
C ALA A 152 6.11 17.41 -13.65
N ALA A 153 7.32 16.90 -13.44
CA ALA A 153 8.32 16.70 -14.49
C ALA A 153 8.19 15.37 -15.25
N ASP A 154 7.06 14.67 -15.09
CA ASP A 154 6.76 13.37 -15.69
C ASP A 154 7.89 12.32 -15.53
N PRO A 155 8.32 12.02 -14.29
CA PRO A 155 9.40 11.07 -14.06
C PRO A 155 8.97 9.63 -14.34
N GLU A 156 9.93 8.79 -14.73
CA GLU A 156 9.71 7.33 -14.90
C GLU A 156 9.65 6.58 -13.56
N ILE A 157 10.33 7.12 -12.54
CA ILE A 157 10.40 6.54 -11.20
C ILE A 157 9.85 7.54 -10.19
N ILE A 158 9.00 7.07 -9.30
CA ILE A 158 8.48 7.84 -8.17
C ILE A 158 8.85 7.13 -6.88
N LEU A 159 9.49 7.85 -5.97
CA LEU A 159 9.87 7.39 -4.65
C LEU A 159 8.94 8.05 -3.62
N MET A 160 8.33 7.26 -2.75
CA MET A 160 7.42 7.75 -1.71
C MET A 160 7.82 7.23 -0.34
N ASP A 161 8.12 8.15 0.57
CA ASP A 161 8.60 7.85 1.92
C ASP A 161 7.47 8.12 2.93
N GLU A 162 6.73 7.10 3.35
CA GLU A 162 5.59 7.19 4.28
C GLU A 162 4.59 8.34 4.00
N PRO A 163 4.09 8.48 2.75
CA PRO A 163 3.33 9.66 2.33
C PRO A 163 1.95 9.80 3.02
N PHE A 164 1.53 8.82 3.81
CA PHE A 164 0.22 8.76 4.46
C PHE A 164 0.27 8.90 5.98
N SER A 165 1.47 8.89 6.56
CA SER A 165 1.71 8.82 8.01
C SER A 165 1.16 10.02 8.78
N ALA A 166 1.23 11.22 8.20
CA ALA A 166 0.81 12.46 8.85
C ALA A 166 -0.67 12.84 8.65
N LEU A 167 -1.46 11.98 7.98
CA LEU A 167 -2.85 12.27 7.62
C LEU A 167 -3.86 11.68 8.60
N ASP A 168 -4.98 12.38 8.79
CA ASP A 168 -6.17 11.85 9.44
C ASP A 168 -6.75 10.67 8.63
N PRO A 169 -7.51 9.75 9.27
CA PRO A 169 -7.98 8.53 8.61
C PRO A 169 -8.80 8.76 7.33
N ILE A 170 -9.64 9.81 7.29
CA ILE A 170 -10.51 10.10 6.15
C ILE A 170 -9.67 10.62 4.98
N SER A 171 -8.79 11.58 5.24
CA SER A 171 -7.87 12.11 4.22
C SER A 171 -6.91 11.04 3.70
N ARG A 172 -6.45 10.15 4.60
CA ARG A 172 -5.58 9.01 4.26
C ARG A 172 -6.26 8.09 3.26
N GLN A 173 -7.46 7.60 3.57
CA GLN A 173 -8.19 6.69 2.70
C GLN A 173 -8.47 7.30 1.33
N LYS A 174 -8.85 8.59 1.30
CA LYS A 174 -9.08 9.31 0.04
C LYS A 174 -7.80 9.40 -0.80
N LEU A 175 -6.67 9.78 -0.19
CA LEU A 175 -5.40 9.89 -0.91
C LEU A 175 -4.91 8.52 -1.41
N GLN A 176 -5.10 7.45 -0.64
CA GLN A 176 -4.80 6.08 -1.09
C GLN A 176 -5.62 5.71 -2.33
N GLN A 177 -6.92 6.01 -2.35
CA GLN A 177 -7.78 5.77 -3.51
C GLN A 177 -7.35 6.59 -4.73
N ASP A 178 -7.04 7.87 -4.53
CA ASP A 178 -6.55 8.76 -5.58
C ASP A 178 -5.23 8.22 -6.17
N MET A 179 -4.34 7.70 -5.33
CA MET A 179 -3.08 7.07 -5.75
C MET A 179 -3.28 5.80 -6.58
N ILE A 180 -4.25 4.95 -6.24
CA ILE A 180 -4.61 3.76 -7.04
C ILE A 180 -5.10 4.20 -8.43
N VAL A 181 -5.99 5.18 -8.48
CA VAL A 181 -6.52 5.71 -9.75
C VAL A 181 -5.40 6.33 -10.59
N LEU A 182 -4.52 7.08 -9.95
CA LEU A 182 -3.39 7.74 -10.59
C LEU A 182 -2.40 6.72 -11.15
N GLN A 183 -1.98 5.73 -10.36
CA GLN A 183 -1.05 4.69 -10.79
C GLN A 183 -1.57 3.94 -12.03
N ARG A 184 -2.86 3.57 -12.04
CA ARG A 184 -3.49 2.87 -13.19
C ARG A 184 -3.41 3.68 -14.49
N LYS A 185 -3.39 5.02 -14.39
CA LYS A 185 -3.27 5.92 -15.53
C LYS A 185 -1.82 6.15 -15.96
N ILE A 186 -0.91 6.35 -15.01
CA ILE A 186 0.45 6.83 -15.32
C ILE A 186 1.46 5.71 -15.63
N LYS A 187 1.21 4.46 -15.21
CA LYS A 187 2.08 3.28 -15.44
C LYS A 187 3.57 3.53 -15.17
N LYS A 188 3.88 4.37 -14.17
CA LYS A 188 5.26 4.66 -13.73
C LYS A 188 5.71 3.64 -12.69
N THR A 189 7.02 3.49 -12.52
CA THR A 189 7.59 2.65 -11.46
C THR A 189 7.48 3.40 -10.13
N ILE A 190 6.79 2.81 -9.15
CA ILE A 190 6.61 3.42 -7.82
C ILE A 190 7.37 2.59 -6.79
N VAL A 191 8.27 3.22 -6.05
CA VAL A 191 8.89 2.63 -4.87
C VAL A 191 8.31 3.32 -3.64
N PHE A 192 7.56 2.56 -2.85
CA PHE A 192 6.75 3.07 -1.76
C PHE A 192 7.22 2.50 -0.43
N VAL A 193 7.41 3.34 0.57
CA VAL A 193 7.78 2.95 1.92
C VAL A 193 6.59 3.19 2.84
N THR A 194 6.21 2.17 3.59
CA THR A 194 5.21 2.29 4.65
C THR A 194 5.57 1.42 5.85
N HIS A 195 4.89 1.65 6.96
CA HIS A 195 4.85 0.77 8.11
C HIS A 195 3.48 0.06 8.24
N ASP A 196 2.51 0.41 7.39
CA ASP A 196 1.15 -0.14 7.41
C ASP A 196 1.02 -1.29 6.40
N MET A 197 0.68 -2.47 6.89
CA MET A 197 0.54 -3.67 6.06
C MET A 197 -0.68 -3.61 5.15
N GLN A 198 -1.77 -2.97 5.57
CA GLN A 198 -2.96 -2.84 4.72
C GLN A 198 -2.64 -1.99 3.49
N GLU A 199 -1.84 -0.95 3.64
CA GLU A 199 -1.36 -0.14 2.53
C GLU A 199 -0.51 -0.96 1.56
N ALA A 200 0.41 -1.77 2.09
CA ALA A 200 1.26 -2.62 1.27
C ALA A 200 0.46 -3.66 0.47
N LEU A 201 -0.51 -4.31 1.11
CA LEU A 201 -1.38 -5.31 0.46
C LEU A 201 -2.33 -4.70 -0.57
N MET A 202 -2.82 -3.49 -0.32
CA MET A 202 -3.77 -2.82 -1.22
C MET A 202 -3.10 -2.21 -2.45
N LEU A 203 -1.88 -1.68 -2.29
CA LEU A 203 -1.19 -0.89 -3.34
C LEU A 203 -0.11 -1.68 -4.07
N GLY A 204 0.57 -2.61 -3.40
CA GLY A 204 1.78 -3.23 -3.91
C GLY A 204 1.52 -4.36 -4.90
N ASP A 205 2.17 -4.30 -6.06
CA ASP A 205 2.33 -5.47 -6.94
C ASP A 205 3.29 -6.49 -6.31
N ARG A 206 4.36 -5.97 -5.66
CA ARG A 206 5.30 -6.73 -4.83
C ARG A 206 5.64 -5.96 -3.57
N ILE A 207 5.80 -6.70 -2.48
CA ILE A 207 6.12 -6.19 -1.16
C ILE A 207 7.45 -6.81 -0.74
N CYS A 208 8.33 -5.98 -0.20
CA CYS A 208 9.62 -6.35 0.35
C CYS A 208 9.62 -6.05 1.84
N ILE A 209 9.53 -7.10 2.64
CA ILE A 209 9.59 -7.03 4.10
C ILE A 209 11.06 -6.97 4.52
N MET A 210 11.42 -5.91 5.22
CA MET A 210 12.77 -5.66 5.72
C MET A 210 12.83 -5.75 7.25
N LYS A 211 13.94 -6.29 7.76
CA LYS A 211 14.25 -6.35 9.19
C LYS A 211 15.75 -6.19 9.37
N ASP A 212 16.17 -5.35 10.31
CA ASP A 212 17.58 -5.16 10.69
C ASP A 212 18.52 -4.91 9.48
N GLY A 213 18.03 -4.16 8.48
CA GLY A 213 18.77 -3.82 7.27
C GLY A 213 18.74 -4.87 6.16
N GLU A 214 18.14 -6.04 6.40
CA GLU A 214 18.10 -7.16 5.46
C GLU A 214 16.70 -7.35 4.85
N VAL A 215 16.66 -7.95 3.66
CA VAL A 215 15.40 -8.40 3.03
C VAL A 215 15.03 -9.76 3.62
N VAL A 216 13.88 -9.84 4.28
CA VAL A 216 13.37 -11.08 4.88
C VAL A 216 12.54 -11.87 3.89
N GLN A 217 11.64 -11.19 3.18
CA GLN A 217 10.80 -11.77 2.13
C GLN A 217 10.46 -10.69 1.11
N CYS A 218 10.49 -11.05 -0.19
CA CYS A 218 10.08 -10.15 -1.25
C CYS A 218 9.24 -10.89 -2.28
N ASP A 219 7.93 -10.70 -2.23
CA ASP A 219 6.98 -11.41 -3.09
C ASP A 219 5.70 -10.61 -3.33
N THR A 220 4.77 -11.20 -4.08
CA THR A 220 3.41 -10.67 -4.27
C THR A 220 2.63 -10.67 -2.94
N PRO A 221 1.63 -9.79 -2.78
CA PRO A 221 0.77 -9.78 -1.61
C PRO A 221 0.18 -11.16 -1.26
N ASN A 222 -0.32 -11.88 -2.28
CA ASN A 222 -0.93 -13.19 -2.06
C ASN A 222 0.08 -14.23 -1.54
N GLU A 223 1.29 -14.25 -2.09
CA GLU A 223 2.33 -15.19 -1.65
C GLU A 223 2.81 -14.90 -0.22
N ILE A 224 2.92 -13.63 0.17
CA ILE A 224 3.28 -13.25 1.55
C ILE A 224 2.21 -13.71 2.54
N LEU A 225 0.93 -13.62 2.18
CA LEU A 225 -0.18 -14.05 3.03
C LEU A 225 -0.26 -15.58 3.16
N GLN A 226 -0.06 -16.30 2.06
CA GLN A 226 -0.20 -17.76 2.02
C GLN A 226 1.04 -18.47 2.54
N ASN A 227 2.23 -17.94 2.24
CA ASN A 227 3.51 -18.57 2.51
C ASN A 227 4.48 -17.57 3.18
N PRO A 228 4.23 -17.15 4.44
CA PRO A 228 5.15 -16.30 5.17
C PRO A 228 6.50 -17.03 5.37
N ALA A 229 7.61 -16.36 5.04
CA ALA A 229 8.93 -16.98 5.01
C ALA A 229 9.44 -17.44 6.38
N ASN A 230 8.97 -16.83 7.47
CA ASN A 230 9.32 -17.18 8.84
C ASN A 230 8.31 -16.59 9.86
N GLU A 231 8.50 -16.95 11.13
CA GLU A 231 7.68 -16.46 12.26
C GLU A 231 7.64 -14.93 12.36
N PHE A 232 8.72 -14.23 11.99
CA PHE A 232 8.70 -12.78 11.99
C PHE A 232 7.72 -12.22 10.97
N VAL A 233 7.71 -12.74 9.74
CA VAL A 233 6.74 -12.31 8.72
C VAL A 233 5.31 -12.62 9.17
N GLN A 234 5.08 -13.82 9.71
CA GLN A 234 3.77 -14.21 10.23
C GLN A 234 3.28 -13.26 11.34
N ASN A 235 4.10 -13.02 12.36
CA ASN A 235 3.77 -12.10 13.45
C ASN A 235 3.56 -10.67 12.95
N PHE A 236 4.33 -10.25 11.93
CA PHE A 236 4.20 -8.92 11.35
C PHE A 236 2.85 -8.75 10.63
N LEU A 237 2.39 -9.77 9.90
CA LEU A 237 1.05 -9.79 9.29
C LEU A 237 -0.07 -9.72 10.34
N GLU A 238 0.06 -10.50 11.42
CA GLU A 238 -0.91 -10.49 12.53
C GLU A 238 -1.01 -9.12 13.20
N SER A 239 0.14 -8.49 13.48
CA SER A 239 0.22 -7.16 14.09
C SER A 239 -0.35 -6.04 13.22
N GLY A 240 -0.31 -6.21 11.89
CA GLY A 240 -0.85 -5.26 10.91
C GLY A 240 -2.38 -5.26 10.81
N ASN A 241 -3.09 -5.95 11.70
CA ASN A 241 -4.54 -6.18 11.63
C ASN A 241 -4.99 -6.79 10.27
N VAL A 242 -4.11 -7.50 9.57
CA VAL A 242 -4.44 -8.16 8.30
C VAL A 242 -5.49 -9.25 8.51
N ASN A 243 -5.52 -9.82 9.73
CA ASN A 243 -6.49 -10.84 10.15
C ASN A 243 -7.80 -10.27 10.73
N LYS A 244 -8.06 -8.95 10.65
CA LYS A 244 -9.35 -8.35 11.06
C LYS A 244 -10.34 -8.15 9.91
N HIS A 245 -10.18 -8.87 8.81
CA HIS A 245 -11.35 -9.19 8.00
C HIS A 245 -12.18 -10.20 8.79
N VAL A 246 -13.24 -9.70 9.41
CA VAL A 246 -14.31 -10.40 10.17
C VAL A 246 -14.86 -11.66 9.46
N LEU A 247 -14.46 -11.91 8.22
CA LEU A 247 -14.96 -12.95 7.34
C LEU A 247 -13.91 -13.98 6.89
N SER A 248 -12.59 -13.71 6.99
CA SER A 248 -11.60 -14.65 6.46
C SER A 248 -11.31 -15.76 7.48
N SER A 249 -11.89 -16.93 7.25
CA SER A 249 -11.52 -18.25 7.81
C SER A 249 -11.70 -18.53 9.32
N LYS A 250 -12.13 -17.57 10.15
CA LYS A 250 -12.29 -17.81 11.60
C LYS A 250 -13.50 -18.69 11.96
N PHE A 251 -14.54 -18.68 11.13
CA PHE A 251 -15.80 -19.37 11.41
C PHE A 251 -16.21 -20.30 10.28
N THR A 252 -16.68 -21.47 10.69
CA THR A 252 -17.28 -22.50 9.86
C THR A 252 -18.79 -22.50 10.03
N VAL A 253 -19.48 -23.19 9.13
CA VAL A 253 -20.92 -23.43 9.26
C VAL A 253 -21.25 -24.20 10.54
N ARG A 254 -20.36 -25.07 11.03
CA ARG A 254 -20.49 -25.72 12.33
C ARG A 254 -20.68 -24.71 13.47
N ASP A 255 -19.89 -23.64 13.48
CA ASP A 255 -19.98 -22.60 14.52
C ASP A 255 -21.35 -21.91 14.51
N MET A 256 -21.93 -21.71 13.32
CA MET A 256 -23.29 -21.19 13.18
C MET A 256 -24.33 -22.16 13.71
N VAL A 257 -24.23 -23.44 13.34
CA VAL A 257 -25.16 -24.50 13.76
C VAL A 257 -25.13 -24.70 15.28
N GLU A 258 -23.93 -24.73 15.88
CA GLU A 258 -23.76 -24.88 17.33
C GLU A 258 -24.32 -23.70 18.12
N GLN A 259 -24.27 -22.49 17.56
CA GLN A 259 -24.81 -21.28 18.16
C GLN A 259 -26.28 -21.02 17.81
N GLY A 260 -26.92 -21.95 17.08
CA GLY A 260 -28.36 -21.90 16.78
C GLY A 260 -28.76 -20.98 15.63
N TYR A 261 -27.83 -20.61 14.76
CA TYR A 261 -28.10 -19.78 13.56
C TYR A 261 -28.47 -20.63 12.35
N PHE A 262 -29.51 -21.44 12.48
CA PHE A 262 -30.05 -22.27 11.41
C PHE A 262 -31.48 -22.72 11.75
N ASP A 263 -32.25 -23.12 10.74
CA ASP A 263 -33.55 -23.76 10.94
C ASP A 263 -33.37 -25.29 11.00
N ALA A 264 -33.60 -25.88 12.17
CA ALA A 264 -33.57 -27.32 12.36
C ALA A 264 -34.80 -27.98 11.70
N GLN A 265 -34.64 -28.35 10.44
CA GLN A 265 -35.68 -29.01 9.64
C GLN A 265 -35.11 -30.25 8.95
N LYS A 266 -35.95 -31.29 8.82
CA LYS A 266 -35.61 -32.44 7.99
C LYS A 266 -35.63 -32.00 6.53
N VAL A 267 -34.46 -31.89 5.94
CA VAL A 267 -34.32 -31.68 4.49
C VAL A 267 -34.41 -33.04 3.81
N GLU A 268 -35.37 -33.20 2.89
CA GLU A 268 -35.42 -34.36 2.01
C GLU A 268 -34.50 -34.11 0.80
N GLY A 269 -33.38 -34.83 0.73
CA GLY A 269 -32.41 -34.71 -0.37
C GLY A 269 -30.95 -34.75 0.10
N GLU A 270 -30.02 -34.65 -0.85
CA GLU A 270 -28.61 -34.37 -0.56
C GLU A 270 -28.47 -32.92 -0.09
N ALA A 271 -27.64 -32.69 0.93
CA ALA A 271 -27.38 -31.34 1.41
C ALA A 271 -26.44 -30.59 0.45
N ASP A 272 -26.58 -29.27 0.39
CA ASP A 272 -25.76 -28.43 -0.48
C ASP A 272 -24.32 -28.33 0.04
N PHE A 273 -24.11 -28.34 1.36
CA PHE A 273 -22.79 -28.15 1.97
C PHE A 273 -22.57 -28.95 3.26
N ALA A 274 -21.33 -29.40 3.45
CA ALA A 274 -20.87 -29.90 4.74
C ALA A 274 -20.67 -28.76 5.76
N GLU A 275 -20.97 -29.00 7.03
CA GLU A 275 -20.80 -27.99 8.10
C GLU A 275 -19.36 -27.50 8.30
N THR A 276 -18.36 -28.19 7.73
CA THR A 276 -16.95 -27.82 7.82
C THR A 276 -16.57 -26.68 6.89
N ILE A 277 -17.45 -26.25 5.97
CA ILE A 277 -17.14 -25.14 5.07
C ILE A 277 -17.03 -23.82 5.85
N ALA A 278 -16.19 -22.91 5.34
CA ALA A 278 -16.09 -21.57 5.87
C ALA A 278 -17.38 -20.77 5.59
N VAL A 279 -17.75 -19.89 6.52
CA VAL A 279 -18.92 -19.00 6.36
C VAL A 279 -18.80 -18.10 5.12
N GLU A 280 -17.59 -17.78 4.69
CA GLU A 280 -17.34 -17.03 3.45
C GLU A 280 -17.81 -17.78 2.18
N VAL A 281 -17.57 -19.09 2.11
CA VAL A 281 -18.04 -19.93 1.01
C VAL A 281 -19.57 -19.95 0.98
N LEU A 282 -20.18 -20.03 2.17
CA LEU A 282 -21.64 -19.97 2.33
C LEU A 282 -22.21 -18.64 1.84
N LEU A 283 -21.55 -17.51 2.14
CA LEU A 283 -21.96 -16.16 1.70
C LEU A 283 -21.97 -16.01 0.19
N GLN A 284 -20.96 -16.55 -0.52
CA GLN A 284 -20.90 -16.51 -1.97
C GLN A 284 -22.07 -17.25 -2.62
N GLN A 285 -22.52 -18.33 -1.99
CA GLN A 285 -23.65 -19.14 -2.47
C GLN A 285 -24.98 -18.50 -2.14
N LEU A 286 -25.12 -17.97 -0.93
CA LEU A 286 -26.29 -17.21 -0.50
C LEU A 286 -26.46 -15.89 -1.27
N ALA A 287 -25.46 -15.40 -2.00
CA ALA A 287 -25.62 -14.29 -2.93
C ALA A 287 -26.51 -14.65 -4.14
N ASN A 288 -26.51 -15.93 -4.53
CA ASN A 288 -27.26 -16.45 -5.68
C ASN A 288 -28.48 -17.29 -5.30
N GLN A 289 -28.55 -17.76 -4.06
CA GLN A 289 -29.62 -18.59 -3.51
C GLN A 289 -30.11 -18.02 -2.18
N THR A 290 -31.40 -18.09 -1.88
CA THR A 290 -31.97 -17.50 -0.65
C THR A 290 -31.82 -18.41 0.57
N VAL A 291 -31.63 -19.71 0.35
CA VAL A 291 -31.50 -20.74 1.37
C VAL A 291 -30.55 -21.83 0.88
N VAL A 292 -29.76 -22.39 1.79
CA VAL A 292 -28.84 -23.50 1.55
C VAL A 292 -29.01 -24.55 2.64
N SER A 293 -28.92 -25.82 2.27
CA SER A 293 -28.99 -26.95 3.19
C SER A 293 -27.61 -27.40 3.65
N VAL A 294 -27.52 -27.80 4.91
CA VAL A 294 -26.25 -28.17 5.55
C VAL A 294 -26.31 -29.61 6.06
N GLU A 295 -25.23 -30.36 5.87
CA GLU A 295 -25.03 -31.68 6.47
C GLU A 295 -23.97 -31.71 7.58
N ARG A 296 -24.21 -32.61 8.53
CA ARG A 296 -23.25 -33.06 9.55
C ARG A 296 -23.16 -34.57 9.45
N ASP A 297 -21.95 -35.10 9.26
CA ASP A 297 -21.66 -36.53 9.17
C ASP A 297 -22.55 -37.27 8.14
N GLY A 298 -22.77 -36.65 6.97
CA GLY A 298 -23.56 -37.22 5.87
C GLY A 298 -25.07 -37.22 6.10
N LYS A 299 -25.57 -36.43 7.06
CA LYS A 299 -27.01 -36.22 7.30
C LYS A 299 -27.34 -34.74 7.27
N ALA A 300 -28.37 -34.38 6.51
CA ALA A 300 -28.88 -33.01 6.51
C ALA A 300 -29.37 -32.63 7.92
N VAL A 301 -28.81 -31.55 8.47
CA VAL A 301 -29.11 -31.03 9.81
C VAL A 301 -30.06 -29.84 9.80
N GLY A 302 -30.14 -29.11 8.70
CA GLY A 302 -31.09 -28.00 8.56
C GLY A 302 -30.74 -27.03 7.44
N LEU A 303 -31.38 -25.86 7.49
CA LEU A 303 -31.29 -24.82 6.47
C LEU A 303 -30.66 -23.55 7.03
N ILE A 304 -29.80 -22.92 6.24
CA ILE A 304 -29.21 -21.60 6.55
C ILE A 304 -29.67 -20.58 5.52
N THR A 305 -29.99 -19.39 5.98
CA THR A 305 -30.44 -18.26 5.17
C THR A 305 -29.47 -17.09 5.31
N GLN A 306 -29.60 -16.08 4.44
CA GLN A 306 -28.87 -14.82 4.57
C GLN A 306 -29.08 -14.17 5.95
N GLN A 307 -30.30 -14.24 6.50
CA GLN A 307 -30.62 -13.66 7.80
C GLN A 307 -29.85 -14.33 8.94
N HIS A 308 -29.71 -15.66 8.90
CA HIS A 308 -28.92 -16.40 9.88
C HIS A 308 -27.44 -15.97 9.86
N VAL A 309 -26.86 -15.82 8.67
CA VAL A 309 -25.46 -15.36 8.55
C VAL A 309 -25.31 -13.93 9.07
N ILE A 310 -26.22 -13.02 8.72
CA ILE A 310 -26.17 -11.63 9.18
C ILE A 310 -26.29 -11.56 10.71
N GLN A 311 -27.20 -12.32 11.32
CA GLN A 311 -27.37 -12.36 12.78
C GLN A 311 -26.14 -12.96 13.48
N PHE A 312 -25.56 -14.03 12.92
CA PHE A 312 -24.34 -14.63 13.42
C PHE A 312 -23.19 -13.62 13.42
N LEU A 313 -22.93 -12.98 12.28
CA LEU A 313 -21.85 -12.00 12.13
C LEU A 313 -22.05 -10.77 13.01
N ALA A 314 -23.28 -10.25 13.12
CA ALA A 314 -23.62 -9.13 14.00
C ALA A 314 -23.31 -9.46 15.47
N ASN A 315 -23.58 -10.69 15.91
CA ASN A 315 -23.27 -11.11 17.28
C ASN A 315 -21.75 -11.30 17.50
N GLN A 316 -21.01 -11.84 16.51
CA GLN A 316 -19.54 -11.93 16.64
C GLN A 316 -18.90 -10.55 16.74
N LEU A 317 -19.35 -9.59 15.92
CA LEU A 317 -18.89 -8.20 15.95
C LEU A 317 -19.16 -7.52 17.30
N ALA A 318 -20.33 -7.76 17.90
CA ALA A 318 -20.66 -7.21 19.21
C ALA A 318 -19.75 -7.76 20.33
N ARG A 319 -19.42 -9.06 20.28
CA ARG A 319 -18.53 -9.70 21.26
C ARG A 319 -17.07 -9.27 21.15
N GLU A 320 -16.59 -9.00 19.94
CA GLU A 320 -15.22 -8.49 19.75
C GLU A 320 -15.06 -7.04 20.25
N GLY A 321 -16.15 -6.26 20.33
CA GLY A 321 -16.14 -4.90 20.89
C GLY A 321 -16.09 -4.83 22.42
N GLU A 322 -16.37 -5.92 23.15
CA GLU A 322 -16.32 -5.95 24.62
C GLU A 322 -14.91 -6.26 25.18
N HIS A 323 -13.96 -6.62 24.31
CA HIS A 323 -12.57 -6.94 24.66
C HIS A 323 -11.56 -5.85 24.23
N VAL A 324 -12.03 -4.63 23.97
CA VAL A 324 -11.19 -3.44 23.68
C VAL A 324 -11.26 -2.45 24.83
#